data_AF-A0A8C6TJR2-F1
#
_entry.id   AF-A0A8C6TJR2-F1
#
_cell.length_a   1.000
_cell.length_b   1.000
_cell.length_c   1.000
_cell.angle_alpha   90.00
_cell.angle_beta   90.00
_cell.angle_gamma   90.00
#
_symmetry.space_group_name_H-M   'P 1'
#
loop_
_entity.id
_entity.type
_entity.pdbx_description
1 polymer ?
#
loop_
_entity_poly.entity_id
_entity_poly.type
_entity_poly.pdbx_seq_one_letter_code
_entity_poly.pdbx_strand_id
1 'polypeptide(L)'
;YGLAGACDTLVAQTFGGKNLLRVGVILQKSILILLLFCLPCWALLINAEAILLCMGQDPEAMFINHLLISYLQNQVIILPQLCTAVAANILQRLDCLLGLFAHSGSVAANALYHFYSCGFLFAYIRWKKLHVKTWGGEALAEWGSYMKLSIASTFMKCAEWWVYEFGGFFAGMMSEDELAAQHGVIMIFPMGIQAAACARVGNALGAGNTSGAKLTMKFSFGLGIVLGSIKHVIGYIFTNDDGIFVGSGKQKIPAVANIFGYYGIGLTMGLVLMFVAKLRILGFWLGLLICVSLQSTFYIIVIIFKLNWKNITDEVNCTITTTYLYVHNKTVSMSK
;
A
#
# COMPACT_ATOMS: atom_id res chain seq x y z
N TYR A 1 -2.55 0.54 5.09
CA TYR A 1 -1.57 0.61 3.97
C TYR A 1 -0.78 1.91 3.94
N GLY A 2 -1.36 3.05 3.57
CA GLY A 2 -0.63 4.32 3.35
C GLY A 2 0.44 4.70 4.39
N LEU A 3 0.09 4.69 5.69
CA LEU A 3 1.02 5.00 6.78
C LEU A 3 2.28 4.13 6.81
N ALA A 4 2.19 2.88 6.37
CA ALA A 4 3.29 1.92 6.31
C ALA A 4 4.28 2.18 5.16
N GLY A 5 3.94 3.01 4.16
CA GLY A 5 4.85 3.33 3.05
C GLY A 5 6.16 4.00 3.48
N ALA A 6 6.16 4.66 4.64
CA ALA A 6 7.39 5.14 5.27
C ALA A 6 8.28 4.00 5.79
N CYS A 7 7.67 2.92 6.32
CA CYS A 7 8.38 1.71 6.71
C CYS A 7 9.05 1.07 5.49
N ASP A 8 8.31 0.91 4.38
CA ASP A 8 8.84 0.30 3.14
C ASP A 8 10.09 1.04 2.63
N THR A 9 10.01 2.38 2.62
CA THR A 9 11.14 3.25 2.24
C THR A 9 12.33 3.07 3.17
N LEU A 10 12.11 3.30 4.47
CA LEU A 10 13.18 3.45 5.44
C LEU A 10 13.83 2.10 5.76
N VAL A 11 13.06 1.00 5.76
CA VAL A 11 13.59 -0.36 5.90
C VAL A 11 14.46 -0.71 4.70
N ALA A 12 14.00 -0.51 3.46
CA ALA A 12 14.78 -0.83 2.26
C ALA A 12 16.09 -0.03 2.21
N GLN A 13 16.03 1.29 2.43
CA GLN A 13 17.24 2.13 2.46
C GLN A 13 18.19 1.71 3.59
N THR A 14 17.69 1.51 4.81
CA THR A 14 18.51 1.11 5.96
C THR A 14 19.14 -0.27 5.79
N PHE A 15 18.41 -1.21 5.18
CA PHE A 15 18.89 -2.56 4.88
C PHE A 15 19.98 -2.54 3.79
N GLY A 16 19.78 -1.75 2.73
CA GLY A 16 20.79 -1.49 1.69
C GLY A 16 22.09 -0.93 2.26
N GLY A 17 21.98 0.03 3.20
CA GLY A 17 23.12 0.61 3.94
C GLY A 17 23.70 -0.28 5.04
N LYS A 18 23.27 -1.55 5.13
CA LYS A 18 23.72 -2.56 6.10
C LYS A 18 23.56 -2.18 7.59
N ASN A 19 22.81 -1.13 7.92
CA ASN A 19 22.54 -0.71 9.30
C ASN A 19 21.38 -1.54 9.89
N LEU A 20 21.62 -2.84 10.05
CA LEU A 20 20.56 -3.82 10.33
C LEU A 20 19.81 -3.55 11.65
N LEU A 21 20.47 -3.07 12.70
CA LEU A 21 19.83 -2.74 13.98
C LEU A 21 18.74 -1.65 13.85
N ARG A 22 18.95 -0.67 12.97
CA ARG A 22 17.95 0.40 12.74
C ARG A 22 16.69 -0.13 12.03
N VAL A 23 16.77 -1.26 11.31
CA VAL A 23 15.59 -1.89 10.68
C VAL A 23 14.53 -2.26 11.75
N GLY A 24 14.96 -2.79 12.90
CA GLY A 24 14.05 -3.09 14.01
C GLY A 24 13.45 -1.84 14.65
N VAL A 25 14.24 -0.78 14.85
CA VAL A 25 13.74 0.52 15.34
C VAL A 25 12.62 1.06 14.43
N ILE A 26 12.84 1.02 13.11
CA ILE A 26 11.87 1.49 12.11
C ILE A 26 10.60 0.61 12.15
N LEU A 27 10.75 -0.71 12.23
CA LEU A 27 9.62 -1.64 12.29
C LEU A 27 8.79 -1.44 13.56
N GLN A 28 9.43 -1.36 14.73
CA GLN A 28 8.76 -1.12 16.01
C GLN A 28 8.02 0.23 16.01
N LYS A 29 8.68 1.30 15.52
CA LYS A 29 8.07 2.63 15.35
C LYS A 29 6.85 2.57 14.41
N SER A 30 6.97 1.86 13.29
CA SER A 30 5.86 1.63 12.36
C SER A 30 4.69 0.95 13.03
N ILE A 31 4.91 -0.11 13.82
CA ILE A 31 3.87 -0.83 14.55
C ILE A 31 3.17 0.09 15.55
N LEU A 32 3.92 0.85 16.36
CA LEU A 32 3.35 1.79 17.34
C LEU A 32 2.49 2.87 16.67
N ILE A 33 2.97 3.47 15.58
CA ILE A 33 2.22 4.49 14.83
C ILE A 33 0.96 3.89 14.19
N LEU A 34 1.06 2.71 13.59
CA LEU A 34 -0.10 2.04 13.00
C LEU A 34 -1.16 1.71 14.07
N LEU A 35 -0.77 1.19 15.24
CA LEU A 35 -1.68 0.91 16.35
C LEU A 35 -2.36 2.18 16.88
N LEU A 36 -1.62 3.28 17.03
CA LEU A 36 -2.19 4.59 17.42
C LEU A 36 -3.22 5.09 16.41
N PHE A 37 -2.93 4.97 15.10
CA PHE A 37 -3.86 5.38 14.04
C PHE A 37 -4.99 4.36 13.79
N CYS A 38 -4.95 3.15 14.34
CA CYS A 38 -6.11 2.27 14.38
C CYS A 38 -7.21 2.81 15.31
N LEU A 39 -6.87 3.53 16.39
CA LEU A 39 -7.85 4.07 17.34
C LEU A 39 -8.89 5.01 16.70
N PRO A 40 -8.52 6.06 15.92
CA PRO A 40 -9.51 6.89 15.23
C PRO A 40 -10.28 6.12 14.14
N CYS A 41 -9.64 5.15 13.48
CA CYS A 41 -10.34 4.28 12.52
C CYS A 41 -11.41 3.41 13.21
N TRP A 42 -11.11 2.84 14.38
CA TRP A 42 -12.09 2.13 15.20
C TRP A 42 -13.21 3.04 15.69
N ALA A 43 -12.89 4.26 16.12
CA ALA A 43 -13.91 5.24 16.51
C ALA A 43 -14.88 5.54 15.35
N LEU A 44 -14.38 5.70 14.12
CA LEU A 44 -15.22 5.86 12.93
C LEU A 44 -16.05 4.60 12.63
N LEU A 45 -15.45 3.41 12.68
CA LEU A 45 -16.12 2.15 12.38
C LEU A 45 -17.20 1.75 13.42
N ILE A 46 -16.96 2.02 14.71
CA ILE A 46 -17.95 1.80 15.78
C ILE A 46 -19.17 2.72 15.58
N ASN A 47 -18.97 3.93 15.05
CA ASN A 47 -20.04 4.87 14.74
C ASN A 47 -20.57 4.74 13.30
N ALA A 48 -20.15 3.72 12.53
CA ALA A 48 -20.48 3.62 11.11
C ALA A 48 -22.00 3.54 10.86
N GLU A 49 -22.74 2.78 11.67
CA GLU A 49 -24.20 2.71 11.59
C GLU A 49 -24.84 4.08 11.82
N ALA A 50 -24.47 4.79 12.88
CA ALA A 50 -24.98 6.13 13.17
C ALA A 50 -24.63 7.14 12.05
N ILE A 51 -23.43 7.03 11.45
CA ILE A 51 -23.02 7.87 10.31
C ILE A 51 -23.85 7.56 9.07
N LEU A 52 -24.07 6.29 8.74
CA LEU A 52 -24.84 5.85 7.57
C LEU A 52 -26.33 6.19 7.71
N LEU A 53 -26.91 6.06 8.91
CA LEU A 53 -28.26 6.53 9.23
C LEU A 53 -28.36 8.05 9.09
N CYS A 54 -27.36 8.82 9.56
CA CYS A 54 -27.30 10.27 9.32
C CYS A 54 -27.19 10.62 7.82
N MET A 55 -26.62 9.74 7.00
CA MET A 55 -26.56 9.85 5.54
C MET A 55 -27.83 9.33 4.84
N GLY A 56 -28.86 8.92 5.58
CA GLY A 56 -30.15 8.48 5.05
C GLY A 56 -30.16 7.06 4.48
N GLN A 57 -29.24 6.19 4.91
CA GLN A 57 -29.26 4.77 4.51
C GLN A 57 -30.31 3.95 5.28
N ASP A 58 -30.90 2.98 4.59
CA ASP A 58 -31.85 2.03 5.17
C ASP A 58 -31.12 1.00 6.08
N PRO A 59 -31.61 0.72 7.30
CA PRO A 59 -31.14 -0.38 8.16
C PRO A 59 -30.93 -1.72 7.44
N GLU A 60 -31.83 -2.14 6.56
CA GLU A 60 -31.73 -3.43 5.87
C GLU A 60 -30.62 -3.44 4.80
N ALA A 61 -30.45 -2.31 4.09
CA ALA A 61 -29.38 -2.15 3.10
C ALA A 61 -27.98 -2.18 3.75
N MET A 62 -27.84 -1.63 4.97
CA MET A 62 -26.58 -1.69 5.72
C MET A 62 -26.16 -3.12 6.08
N PHE A 63 -27.12 -3.98 6.48
CA PHE A 63 -26.85 -5.38 6.81
C PHE A 63 -26.35 -6.17 5.57
N ILE A 64 -27.00 -5.99 4.42
CA ILE A 64 -26.63 -6.65 3.16
C ILE A 64 -25.24 -6.18 2.69
N ASN A 65 -24.96 -4.88 2.75
CA ASN A 65 -23.66 -4.32 2.38
C ASN A 65 -22.53 -4.84 3.31
N HIS A 66 -22.78 -4.90 4.61
CA HIS A 66 -21.84 -5.48 5.57
C HIS A 66 -21.51 -6.95 5.26
N LEU A 67 -22.51 -7.74 4.86
CA LEU A 67 -22.33 -9.14 4.46
C LEU A 67 -21.51 -9.27 3.16
N LEU A 68 -21.78 -8.42 2.16
CA LEU A 68 -21.06 -8.38 0.88
C LEU A 68 -19.58 -7.97 1.03
N ILE A 69 -19.30 -6.92 1.81
CA ILE A 69 -17.92 -6.49 2.10
C ILE A 69 -17.15 -7.63 2.78
N SER A 70 -17.79 -8.32 3.73
CA SER A 70 -17.19 -9.46 4.45
C SER A 70 -16.87 -10.63 3.52
N TYR A 71 -17.71 -10.88 2.52
CA TYR A 71 -17.51 -11.93 1.51
C TYR A 71 -16.34 -11.59 0.56
N LEU A 72 -16.29 -10.36 0.04
CA LEU A 72 -15.32 -9.92 -0.97
C LEU A 72 -13.89 -9.79 -0.42
N GLN A 73 -13.71 -9.59 0.89
CA GLN A 73 -12.39 -9.47 1.53
C GLN A 73 -11.51 -10.74 1.46
N ASN A 74 -12.08 -11.91 1.15
CA ASN A 74 -11.38 -13.20 1.25
C ASN A 74 -10.48 -13.58 0.05
N GLN A 75 -10.07 -12.63 -0.80
CA GLN A 75 -9.43 -12.93 -2.10
C GLN A 75 -8.07 -12.23 -2.34
N VAL A 76 -6.97 -12.65 -1.66
CA VAL A 76 -5.59 -12.17 -1.97
C VAL A 76 -4.52 -13.29 -1.87
N ILE A 77 -3.49 -13.24 -2.73
CA ILE A 77 -2.55 -14.32 -3.10
C ILE A 77 -1.05 -13.84 -3.00
N ILE A 78 -0.07 -14.75 -3.20
CA ILE A 78 1.37 -14.54 -3.56
C ILE A 78 2.28 -14.09 -2.39
N LEU A 79 3.46 -14.69 -2.09
CA LEU A 79 4.00 -16.04 -2.33
C LEU A 79 4.66 -16.61 -1.03
N PRO A 80 5.47 -15.86 -0.26
CA PRO A 80 5.75 -16.22 1.14
C PRO A 80 4.49 -16.02 2.01
N GLN A 81 3.77 -14.94 1.72
CA GLN A 81 2.40 -14.74 2.20
C GLN A 81 1.46 -15.81 1.66
N LEU A 82 1.69 -16.43 0.49
CA LEU A 82 0.88 -17.57 0.03
C LEU A 82 1.02 -18.76 0.98
N CYS A 83 2.22 -19.11 1.44
CA CYS A 83 2.36 -20.24 2.38
C CYS A 83 1.64 -19.97 3.71
N THR A 84 1.76 -18.76 4.28
CA THR A 84 1.06 -18.40 5.51
C THR A 84 -0.44 -18.18 5.30
N ALA A 85 -0.85 -17.70 4.12
CA ALA A 85 -2.25 -17.50 3.75
C ALA A 85 -2.94 -18.82 3.40
N VAL A 86 -2.28 -19.78 2.77
CA VAL A 86 -2.83 -21.12 2.54
C VAL A 86 -3.02 -21.83 3.88
N ALA A 87 -2.04 -21.76 4.79
CA ALA A 87 -2.20 -22.27 6.15
C ALA A 87 -3.36 -21.58 6.90
N ALA A 88 -3.43 -20.24 6.86
CA ALA A 88 -4.50 -19.48 7.50
C ALA A 88 -5.88 -19.76 6.87
N ASN A 89 -6.00 -19.90 5.54
CA ASN A 89 -7.24 -20.24 4.85
C ASN A 89 -7.70 -21.68 5.12
N ILE A 90 -6.76 -22.63 5.33
CA ILE A 90 -7.10 -23.99 5.74
C ILE A 90 -7.67 -23.98 7.16
N LEU A 91 -7.01 -23.29 8.11
CA LEU A 91 -7.54 -23.10 9.47
C LEU A 91 -8.90 -22.40 9.45
N GLN A 92 -9.05 -21.33 8.67
CA GLN A 92 -10.30 -20.62 8.48
C GLN A 92 -11.45 -21.54 8.04
N ARG A 93 -11.18 -22.39 7.05
CA ARG A 93 -12.18 -23.32 6.51
C ARG A 93 -12.53 -24.41 7.53
N LEU A 94 -11.60 -24.81 8.39
CA LEU A 94 -11.85 -25.72 9.51
C LEU A 94 -12.71 -25.06 10.61
N ASP A 95 -12.37 -23.83 11.03
CA ASP A 95 -13.15 -23.08 12.03
C ASP A 95 -14.61 -22.84 11.57
N CYS A 96 -14.79 -22.57 10.28
CA CYS A 96 -16.10 -22.46 9.65
C CYS A 96 -16.85 -23.80 9.58
N LEU A 97 -16.15 -24.92 9.35
CA LEU A 97 -16.76 -26.26 9.32
C LEU A 97 -17.19 -26.74 10.71
N LEU A 98 -16.49 -26.31 11.75
CA LEU A 98 -16.75 -26.64 13.15
C LEU A 98 -17.87 -25.79 13.79
N GLY A 99 -18.47 -24.86 13.04
CA GLY A 99 -19.65 -24.09 13.47
C GLY A 99 -19.38 -23.01 14.53
N LEU A 100 -18.11 -22.73 14.86
CA LEU A 100 -17.71 -21.86 15.98
C LEU A 100 -18.19 -20.40 15.87
N PHE A 101 -18.54 -19.93 14.67
CA PHE A 101 -18.91 -18.53 14.41
C PHE A 101 -20.19 -18.36 13.57
N ALA A 102 -21.17 -19.25 13.72
CA ALA A 102 -22.34 -19.37 12.83
C ALA A 102 -23.16 -18.09 12.54
N HIS A 103 -23.13 -17.06 13.40
CA HIS A 103 -23.84 -15.77 13.19
C HIS A 103 -22.95 -14.59 12.78
N SER A 104 -21.62 -14.73 12.84
CA SER A 104 -20.65 -13.64 12.52
C SER A 104 -19.54 -14.11 11.60
N GLY A 105 -19.79 -15.24 10.92
CA GLY A 105 -18.77 -16.15 10.41
C GLY A 105 -17.73 -15.51 9.51
N SER A 106 -18.13 -14.63 8.59
CA SER A 106 -17.20 -14.05 7.61
C SER A 106 -16.31 -12.94 8.17
N VAL A 107 -16.81 -12.11 9.09
CA VAL A 107 -16.01 -11.02 9.70
C VAL A 107 -15.05 -11.59 10.74
N ALA A 108 -15.56 -12.46 11.61
CA ALA A 108 -14.76 -13.15 12.63
C ALA A 108 -13.68 -14.02 11.96
N ALA A 109 -14.02 -14.68 10.85
CA ALA A 109 -13.06 -15.38 10.01
C ALA A 109 -11.93 -14.45 9.54
N ASN A 110 -12.23 -13.40 8.78
CA ASN A 110 -11.20 -12.54 8.20
C ASN A 110 -10.28 -11.89 9.28
N ALA A 111 -10.84 -11.54 10.44
CA ALA A 111 -10.05 -11.10 11.59
C ALA A 111 -9.06 -12.19 12.07
N LEU A 112 -9.53 -13.42 12.25
CA LEU A 112 -8.67 -14.57 12.62
C LEU A 112 -7.60 -14.86 11.56
N TYR A 113 -7.92 -14.77 10.26
CA TYR A 113 -6.92 -14.90 9.19
C TYR A 113 -5.77 -13.90 9.36
N HIS A 114 -6.06 -12.64 9.66
CA HIS A 114 -5.03 -11.64 9.89
C HIS A 114 -4.20 -11.93 11.16
N PHE A 115 -4.82 -12.41 12.25
CA PHE A 115 -4.09 -12.84 13.44
C PHE A 115 -3.20 -14.06 13.19
N TYR A 116 -3.71 -15.10 12.51
CA TYR A 116 -2.94 -16.29 12.12
C TYR A 116 -1.76 -15.91 11.21
N SER A 117 -1.99 -15.06 10.20
CA SER A 117 -0.94 -14.58 9.30
C SER A 117 0.17 -13.82 10.05
N CYS A 118 -0.19 -12.94 10.99
CA CYS A 118 0.77 -12.27 11.87
C CYS A 118 1.54 -13.26 12.76
N GLY A 119 0.85 -14.24 13.34
CA GLY A 119 1.45 -15.30 14.17
C GLY A 119 2.45 -16.15 13.39
N PHE A 120 2.11 -16.59 12.17
CA PHE A 120 3.02 -17.35 11.31
C PHE A 120 4.23 -16.53 10.86
N LEU A 121 4.05 -15.25 10.50
CA LEU A 121 5.17 -14.37 10.15
C LEU A 121 6.11 -14.14 11.34
N PHE A 122 5.57 -13.93 12.54
CA PHE A 122 6.36 -13.82 13.76
C PHE A 122 7.12 -15.12 14.07
N ALA A 123 6.45 -16.28 14.00
CA ALA A 123 7.06 -17.59 14.18
C ALA A 123 8.20 -17.84 13.17
N TYR A 124 8.00 -17.47 11.90
CA TYR A 124 9.04 -17.55 10.86
C TYR A 124 10.25 -16.66 11.16
N ILE A 125 10.03 -15.40 11.56
CA ILE A 125 11.09 -14.44 11.94
C ILE A 125 11.89 -14.95 13.16
N ARG A 126 11.23 -15.63 14.11
CA ARG A 126 11.87 -16.27 15.26
C ARG A 126 12.66 -17.51 14.85
N TRP A 127 12.05 -18.43 14.09
CA TRP A 127 12.67 -19.68 13.63
C TRP A 127 13.91 -19.44 12.75
N LYS A 128 13.82 -18.53 11.78
CA LYS A 128 14.95 -18.15 10.91
C LYS A 128 15.96 -17.20 11.59
N LYS A 129 15.76 -16.87 12.87
CA LYS A 129 16.62 -15.96 13.67
C LYS A 129 16.87 -14.57 13.04
N LEU A 130 15.97 -14.12 12.16
CA LEU A 130 16.11 -12.84 11.43
C LEU A 130 16.13 -11.63 12.36
N HIS A 131 15.37 -11.69 13.46
CA HIS A 131 15.31 -10.69 14.50
C HIS A 131 16.67 -10.46 15.21
N VAL A 132 17.55 -11.47 15.31
CA VAL A 132 18.78 -11.41 16.13
C VAL A 132 19.74 -10.30 15.67
N LYS A 133 19.79 -10.02 14.37
CA LYS A 133 20.65 -8.95 13.80
C LYS A 133 19.91 -7.65 13.54
N THR A 134 18.59 -7.61 13.74
CA THR A 134 17.74 -6.51 13.28
C THR A 134 16.94 -5.83 14.38
N TRP A 135 16.60 -6.52 15.47
CA TRP A 135 15.77 -5.96 16.55
C TRP A 135 16.64 -5.45 17.71
N GLY A 136 16.86 -4.13 17.74
CA GLY A 136 17.42 -3.40 18.88
C GLY A 136 17.12 -1.90 18.78
N GLY A 137 17.42 -1.14 19.83
CA GLY A 137 17.21 0.32 19.90
C GLY A 137 15.83 0.78 20.38
N GLU A 138 15.65 2.10 20.53
CA GLU A 138 14.43 2.73 21.06
C GLU A 138 13.52 3.25 19.94
N ALA A 139 12.27 2.76 19.87
CA ALA A 139 11.30 3.15 18.83
C ALA A 139 10.67 4.56 19.01
N LEU A 140 10.78 5.15 20.22
CA LEU A 140 10.07 6.40 20.58
C LEU A 140 10.78 7.69 20.11
N ALA A 141 12.05 7.64 19.72
CA ALA A 141 12.79 8.81 19.23
C ALA A 141 12.47 9.14 17.76
N GLU A 142 12.64 10.40 17.35
CA GLU A 142 12.57 10.85 15.94
C GLU A 142 11.28 10.47 15.17
N TRP A 143 10.10 10.87 15.66
CA TRP A 143 8.84 10.59 14.95
C TRP A 143 8.57 11.56 13.79
N GLY A 144 9.03 12.82 13.85
CA GLY A 144 8.67 13.85 12.85
C GLY A 144 9.10 13.55 11.42
N SER A 145 10.30 13.00 11.21
CA SER A 145 10.80 12.60 9.88
C SER A 145 10.02 11.43 9.30
N TYR A 146 9.71 10.43 10.13
CA TYR A 146 8.87 9.28 9.78
C TYR A 146 7.45 9.74 9.42
N MET A 147 6.80 10.54 10.28
CA MET A 147 5.43 11.02 10.06
C MET A 147 5.29 11.88 8.81
N LYS A 148 6.27 12.75 8.50
CA LYS A 148 6.31 13.54 7.25
C LYS A 148 6.30 12.66 6.00
N LEU A 149 6.88 11.47 6.09
CA LEU A 149 6.91 10.46 5.03
C LEU A 149 5.59 9.68 4.98
N SER A 150 5.14 9.16 6.13
CA SER A 150 3.88 8.41 6.26
C SER A 150 2.66 9.20 5.82
N ILE A 151 2.57 10.49 6.17
CA ILE A 151 1.45 11.36 5.76
C ILE A 151 1.42 11.50 4.23
N ALA A 152 2.57 11.69 3.58
CA ALA A 152 2.65 11.76 2.12
C ALA A 152 2.25 10.42 1.47
N SER A 153 2.74 9.29 1.99
CA SER A 153 2.33 7.95 1.55
C SER A 153 0.84 7.67 1.78
N THR A 154 0.26 8.18 2.87
CA THR A 154 -1.19 8.10 3.13
C THR A 154 -1.99 8.88 2.09
N PHE A 155 -1.68 10.16 1.84
CA PHE A 155 -2.41 10.92 0.82
C PHE A 155 -2.25 10.33 -0.59
N MET A 156 -1.06 9.87 -0.95
CA MET A 156 -0.80 9.17 -2.22
C MET A 156 -1.72 7.96 -2.40
N LYS A 157 -1.84 7.12 -1.36
CA LYS A 157 -2.67 5.90 -1.40
C LYS A 157 -4.16 6.19 -1.23
N CYS A 158 -4.58 7.13 -0.39
CA CYS A 158 -5.99 7.51 -0.28
C CYS A 158 -6.49 8.13 -1.58
N ALA A 159 -5.71 9.00 -2.22
CA ALA A 159 -6.08 9.59 -3.52
C ALA A 159 -6.25 8.53 -4.61
N GLU A 160 -5.34 7.54 -4.68
CA GLU A 160 -5.42 6.39 -5.59
C GLU A 160 -6.62 5.48 -5.28
N TRP A 161 -6.88 5.14 -4.02
CA TRP A 161 -7.95 4.20 -3.66
C TRP A 161 -9.35 4.79 -3.72
N TRP A 162 -9.56 6.01 -3.21
CA TRP A 162 -10.89 6.61 -3.16
C TRP A 162 -11.49 6.90 -4.53
N VAL A 163 -10.69 7.03 -5.61
CA VAL A 163 -11.25 7.17 -6.96
C VAL A 163 -12.04 5.92 -7.38
N TYR A 164 -11.64 4.73 -6.92
CA TYR A 164 -12.36 3.49 -7.19
C TYR A 164 -13.67 3.40 -6.40
N GLU A 165 -13.71 3.97 -5.19
CA GLU A 165 -14.94 4.10 -4.38
C GLU A 165 -15.96 5.02 -5.06
N PHE A 166 -15.52 6.15 -5.61
CA PHE A 166 -16.38 6.99 -6.48
C PHE A 166 -16.88 6.19 -7.69
N GLY A 167 -16.00 5.44 -8.36
CA GLY A 167 -16.40 4.53 -9.45
C GLY A 167 -17.45 3.50 -9.02
N GLY A 168 -17.31 2.91 -7.83
CA GLY A 168 -18.29 2.02 -7.21
C GLY A 168 -19.63 2.71 -6.96
N PHE A 169 -19.62 3.88 -6.33
CA PHE A 169 -20.82 4.69 -6.11
C PHE A 169 -21.57 4.98 -7.42
N PHE A 170 -20.88 5.48 -8.45
CA PHE A 170 -21.50 5.78 -9.74
C PHE A 170 -21.95 4.52 -10.50
N ALA A 171 -21.22 3.40 -10.40
CA ALA A 171 -21.63 2.13 -10.99
C ALA A 171 -22.91 1.58 -10.33
N GLY A 172 -23.01 1.69 -8.99
CA GLY A 172 -24.18 1.29 -8.21
C GLY A 172 -25.42 2.12 -8.55
N MET A 173 -25.26 3.39 -8.93
CA MET A 173 -26.35 4.21 -9.48
C MET A 173 -26.84 3.76 -10.87
N MET A 174 -26.08 2.91 -11.59
CA MET A 174 -26.45 2.42 -12.92
C MET A 174 -27.15 1.05 -12.88
N SER A 175 -26.51 0.04 -12.30
CA SER A 175 -27.10 -1.29 -12.07
C SER A 175 -26.15 -2.20 -11.27
N GLU A 176 -26.69 -3.21 -10.60
CA GLU A 176 -25.94 -4.22 -9.85
C GLU A 176 -24.84 -4.89 -10.70
N ASP A 177 -25.10 -5.19 -11.97
CA ASP A 177 -24.11 -5.76 -12.90
C ASP A 177 -22.86 -4.88 -13.10
N GLU A 178 -23.06 -3.56 -13.16
CA GLU A 178 -21.97 -2.59 -13.39
C GLU A 178 -21.17 -2.40 -12.10
N LEU A 179 -21.84 -2.45 -10.95
CA LEU A 179 -21.22 -2.47 -9.62
C LEU A 179 -20.40 -3.76 -9.42
N ALA A 180 -20.91 -4.92 -9.83
CA ALA A 180 -20.19 -6.18 -9.78
C ALA A 180 -18.96 -6.16 -10.71
N ALA A 181 -19.11 -5.64 -11.93
CA ALA A 181 -18.00 -5.46 -12.87
C ALA A 181 -16.91 -4.53 -12.31
N GLN A 182 -17.29 -3.40 -11.69
CA GLN A 182 -16.35 -2.48 -11.03
C GLN A 182 -15.49 -3.19 -9.99
N HIS A 183 -16.11 -3.93 -9.06
CA HIS A 183 -15.39 -4.66 -8.02
C HIS A 183 -14.51 -5.78 -8.61
N GLY A 184 -15.00 -6.50 -9.63
CA GLY A 184 -14.24 -7.55 -10.31
C GLY A 184 -12.96 -7.04 -10.98
N VAL A 185 -12.97 -5.83 -11.56
CA VAL A 185 -11.78 -5.23 -12.16
C VAL A 185 -10.78 -4.75 -11.09
N ILE A 186 -11.24 -4.18 -9.97
CA ILE A 186 -10.38 -3.74 -8.86
C ILE A 186 -9.57 -4.91 -8.27
N MET A 187 -10.14 -6.12 -8.20
CA MET A 187 -9.45 -7.31 -7.68
C MET A 187 -8.23 -7.76 -8.51
N ILE A 188 -8.07 -7.26 -9.74
CA ILE A 188 -6.95 -7.62 -10.64
C ILE A 188 -5.67 -6.80 -10.34
N PHE A 189 -5.73 -5.82 -9.42
CA PHE A 189 -4.64 -4.87 -9.17
C PHE A 189 -3.39 -5.49 -8.48
N PRO A 190 -2.21 -5.47 -9.13
CA PRO A 190 -1.03 -6.25 -8.73
C PRO A 190 -0.06 -5.47 -7.83
N MET A 191 -0.42 -5.28 -6.54
CA MET A 191 0.43 -4.56 -5.57
C MET A 191 1.86 -5.13 -5.40
N GLY A 192 2.11 -6.38 -5.77
CA GLY A 192 3.40 -7.05 -5.60
C GLY A 192 4.57 -6.41 -6.39
N ILE A 193 4.31 -5.88 -7.60
CA ILE A 193 5.38 -5.28 -8.42
C ILE A 193 5.81 -3.94 -7.83
N GLN A 194 4.86 -3.15 -7.33
CA GLN A 194 5.11 -1.89 -6.63
C GLN A 194 6.01 -2.07 -5.40
N ALA A 195 5.70 -3.07 -4.57
CA ALA A 195 6.50 -3.43 -3.40
C ALA A 195 7.91 -3.89 -3.79
N ALA A 196 8.04 -4.70 -4.87
CA ALA A 196 9.34 -5.13 -5.38
C ALA A 196 10.19 -3.96 -5.91
N ALA A 197 9.59 -3.02 -6.65
CA ALA A 197 10.26 -1.81 -7.14
C ALA A 197 10.76 -0.94 -5.97
N CYS A 198 9.90 -0.69 -4.97
CA CYS A 198 10.25 0.05 -3.76
C CYS A 198 11.43 -0.58 -3.01
N ALA A 199 11.35 -1.88 -2.73
CA ALA A 199 12.40 -2.60 -2.01
C ALA A 199 13.75 -2.57 -2.78
N ARG A 200 13.73 -2.79 -4.10
CA ARG A 200 14.95 -2.82 -4.92
C ARG A 200 15.58 -1.43 -5.08
N VAL A 201 14.79 -0.39 -5.35
CA VAL A 201 15.28 1.00 -5.45
C VAL A 201 15.82 1.49 -4.11
N GLY A 202 15.07 1.27 -3.01
CA GLY A 202 15.50 1.63 -1.66
C GLY A 202 16.79 0.94 -1.25
N ASN A 203 16.90 -0.38 -1.45
CA ASN A 203 18.13 -1.14 -1.18
C ASN A 203 19.33 -0.59 -1.97
N ALA A 204 19.15 -0.25 -3.25
CA ALA A 204 20.23 0.25 -4.09
C ALA A 204 20.70 1.67 -3.68
N LEU A 205 19.76 2.57 -3.34
CA LEU A 205 20.07 3.90 -2.81
C LEU A 205 20.79 3.81 -1.47
N GLY A 206 20.29 2.98 -0.55
CA GLY A 206 20.90 2.75 0.76
C GLY A 206 22.31 2.17 0.69
N ALA A 207 22.62 1.38 -0.34
CA ALA A 207 23.96 0.85 -0.59
C ALA A 207 24.90 1.86 -1.28
N GLY A 208 24.49 3.11 -1.48
CA GLY A 208 25.24 4.11 -2.27
C GLY A 208 25.25 3.86 -3.79
N ASN A 209 24.58 2.81 -4.25
CA ASN A 209 24.65 2.35 -5.64
C ASN A 209 23.65 3.07 -6.54
N THR A 210 23.94 4.34 -6.84
CA THR A 210 23.15 5.20 -7.73
C THR A 210 22.89 4.55 -9.11
N SER A 211 23.87 3.84 -9.67
CA SER A 211 23.74 3.15 -10.96
C SER A 211 22.78 1.96 -10.89
N GLY A 212 22.86 1.16 -9.82
CA GLY A 212 21.94 0.05 -9.54
C GLY A 212 20.51 0.51 -9.28
N ALA A 213 20.33 1.66 -8.63
CA ALA A 213 19.01 2.27 -8.43
C ALA A 213 18.38 2.69 -9.77
N LYS A 214 19.14 3.36 -10.64
CA LYS A 214 18.71 3.71 -12.01
C LYS A 214 18.41 2.48 -12.87
N LEU A 215 19.22 1.43 -12.77
CA LEU A 215 19.01 0.19 -13.53
C LEU A 215 17.73 -0.52 -13.10
N THR A 216 17.52 -0.66 -11.79
CA THR A 216 16.30 -1.23 -11.20
C THR A 216 15.05 -0.47 -11.67
N MET A 217 15.08 0.86 -11.57
CA MET A 217 14.00 1.73 -12.03
C MET A 217 13.66 1.49 -13.51
N LYS A 218 14.66 1.43 -14.41
CA LYS A 218 14.44 1.11 -15.82
C LYS A 218 13.82 -0.28 -16.04
N PHE A 219 14.24 -1.29 -15.29
CA PHE A 219 13.64 -2.63 -15.37
C PHE A 219 12.18 -2.65 -14.89
N SER A 220 11.85 -1.96 -13.78
CA SER A 220 10.47 -1.85 -13.30
C SER A 220 9.54 -1.15 -14.30
N PHE A 221 10.02 -0.09 -14.97
CA PHE A 221 9.29 0.54 -16.07
C PHE A 221 9.12 -0.38 -17.28
N GLY A 222 10.20 -1.00 -17.77
CA GLY A 222 10.15 -1.90 -18.93
C GLY A 222 9.21 -3.08 -18.70
N LEU A 223 9.22 -3.67 -17.50
CA LEU A 223 8.30 -4.73 -17.11
C LEU A 223 6.84 -4.22 -17.05
N GLY A 224 6.60 -3.00 -16.57
CA GLY A 224 5.26 -2.39 -16.56
C GLY A 224 4.70 -2.21 -17.97
N ILE A 225 5.50 -1.67 -18.89
CA ILE A 225 5.12 -1.50 -20.30
C ILE A 225 4.83 -2.85 -20.96
N VAL A 226 5.68 -3.87 -20.74
CA VAL A 226 5.47 -5.21 -21.29
C VAL A 226 4.18 -5.85 -20.74
N LEU A 227 3.95 -5.80 -19.43
CA LEU A 227 2.74 -6.38 -18.82
C LEU A 227 1.47 -5.62 -19.24
N GLY A 228 1.52 -4.29 -19.32
CA GLY A 228 0.43 -3.46 -19.82
C GLY A 228 0.11 -3.62 -21.31
N SER A 229 1.10 -4.05 -22.12
CA SER A 229 0.91 -4.34 -23.54
C SER A 229 0.23 -5.69 -23.81
N ILE A 230 0.10 -6.55 -22.78
CA ILE A 230 -0.61 -7.83 -22.90
C ILE A 230 -2.12 -7.57 -22.78
N LYS A 231 -2.85 -7.79 -23.89
CA LYS A 231 -4.28 -7.46 -24.08
C LYS A 231 -5.27 -7.88 -22.99
N HIS A 232 -4.88 -8.77 -22.08
CA HIS A 232 -5.76 -9.30 -21.03
C HIS A 232 -5.60 -8.62 -19.66
N VAL A 233 -4.71 -7.64 -19.48
CA VAL A 233 -4.47 -7.10 -18.13
C VAL A 233 -4.33 -5.57 -18.08
N ILE A 234 -5.48 -4.91 -18.20
CA ILE A 234 -5.65 -3.50 -17.87
C ILE A 234 -5.06 -3.18 -16.48
N GLY A 235 -5.23 -4.06 -15.49
CA GLY A 235 -4.73 -3.88 -14.12
C GLY A 235 -3.21 -3.75 -13.94
N TYR A 236 -2.36 -4.31 -14.83
CA TYR A 236 -0.89 -4.17 -14.70
C TYR A 236 -0.38 -2.77 -15.07
N ILE A 237 -1.18 -1.97 -15.79
CA ILE A 237 -0.78 -0.62 -16.23
C ILE A 237 -0.63 0.35 -15.05
N PHE A 238 -1.36 0.11 -13.95
CA PHE A 238 -1.61 1.12 -12.92
C PHE A 238 -0.56 1.22 -11.79
N THR A 239 0.38 0.28 -11.67
CA THR A 239 0.95 -0.03 -10.33
C THR A 239 2.45 0.24 -10.13
N ASN A 240 3.27 0.45 -11.18
CA ASN A 240 4.73 0.34 -11.01
C ASN A 240 5.42 1.61 -10.49
N ASP A 241 4.97 2.79 -10.89
CA ASP A 241 5.79 4.01 -10.83
C ASP A 241 5.91 4.58 -9.41
N ASP A 242 4.81 4.55 -8.65
CA ASP A 242 4.76 4.92 -7.23
C ASP A 242 5.81 4.19 -6.40
N GLY A 243 6.10 2.92 -6.71
CA GLY A 243 7.11 2.13 -6.01
C GLY A 243 8.51 2.76 -6.06
N ILE A 244 8.84 3.45 -7.15
CA ILE A 244 10.12 4.16 -7.31
C ILE A 244 10.15 5.42 -6.43
N PHE A 245 9.05 6.15 -6.34
CA PHE A 245 8.93 7.33 -5.46
C PHE A 245 8.89 6.96 -3.97
N VAL A 246 8.29 5.82 -3.61
CA VAL A 246 8.36 5.28 -2.25
C VAL A 246 9.80 4.85 -1.95
N GLY A 247 10.42 4.01 -2.77
CA GLY A 247 11.81 3.55 -2.54
C GLY A 247 12.84 4.68 -2.47
N SER A 248 12.59 5.81 -3.13
CA SER A 248 13.45 7.02 -3.08
C SER A 248 13.07 8.07 -2.02
N GLY A 249 11.98 7.87 -1.26
CA GLY A 249 11.52 8.82 -0.24
C GLY A 249 10.98 10.15 -0.79
N LYS A 250 10.44 10.13 -2.02
CA LYS A 250 9.90 11.31 -2.73
C LYS A 250 8.38 11.23 -2.96
N GLN A 251 7.65 10.53 -2.09
CA GLN A 251 6.19 10.28 -2.15
C GLN A 251 5.32 11.54 -2.22
N LYS A 252 5.87 12.71 -1.85
CA LYS A 252 5.17 14.00 -2.04
C LYS A 252 4.83 14.28 -3.52
N ILE A 253 5.65 13.81 -4.46
CA ILE A 253 5.42 14.01 -5.89
C ILE A 253 4.14 13.26 -6.34
N PRO A 254 4.04 11.93 -6.19
CA PRO A 254 2.82 11.20 -6.52
C PRO A 254 1.64 11.55 -5.59
N ALA A 255 1.85 11.93 -4.32
CA ALA A 255 0.75 12.40 -3.47
C ALA A 255 -0.01 13.59 -4.07
N VAL A 256 0.71 14.56 -4.65
CA VAL A 256 0.11 15.73 -5.31
C VAL A 256 -0.41 15.36 -6.71
N ALA A 257 0.36 14.60 -7.50
CA ALA A 257 -0.02 14.23 -8.85
C ALA A 257 -1.22 13.25 -8.91
N ASN A 258 -1.40 12.38 -7.90
CA ASN A 258 -2.57 11.52 -7.78
C ASN A 258 -3.85 12.33 -7.51
N ILE A 259 -3.79 13.34 -6.65
CA ILE A 259 -4.95 14.22 -6.38
C ILE A 259 -5.35 14.99 -7.64
N PHE A 260 -4.41 15.65 -8.33
CA PHE A 260 -4.78 16.41 -9.54
C PHE A 260 -5.14 15.52 -10.73
N GLY A 261 -4.43 14.41 -10.95
CA GLY A 261 -4.72 13.49 -12.04
C GLY A 261 -6.05 12.77 -11.83
N TYR A 262 -6.19 11.97 -10.77
CA TYR A 262 -7.37 11.13 -10.60
C TYR A 262 -8.67 11.92 -10.45
N TYR A 263 -8.65 13.09 -9.81
CA TYR A 263 -9.88 13.86 -9.55
C TYR A 263 -10.12 14.94 -10.61
N GLY A 264 -9.06 15.55 -11.14
CA GLY A 264 -9.17 16.59 -12.18
C GLY A 264 -9.30 16.06 -13.61
N ILE A 265 -8.73 14.88 -13.90
CA ILE A 265 -8.68 14.27 -15.24
C ILE A 265 -9.40 12.92 -15.26
N GLY A 266 -9.03 12.00 -14.36
CA GLY A 266 -9.53 10.61 -14.38
C GLY A 266 -11.03 10.53 -14.12
N LEU A 267 -11.50 11.13 -13.03
CA LEU A 267 -12.89 11.15 -12.61
C LEU A 267 -13.74 12.01 -13.56
N THR A 268 -13.27 13.21 -13.96
CA THR A 268 -14.00 14.08 -14.89
C THR A 268 -14.19 13.41 -16.25
N MET A 269 -13.12 12.87 -16.86
CA MET A 269 -13.20 12.15 -18.14
C MET A 269 -13.98 10.85 -18.00
N GLY A 270 -13.79 10.11 -16.90
CA GLY A 270 -14.51 8.87 -16.62
C GLY A 270 -16.01 9.07 -16.51
N LEU A 271 -16.47 10.11 -15.82
CA LEU A 271 -17.90 10.45 -15.71
C LEU A 271 -18.50 10.94 -17.03
N VAL A 272 -17.76 11.75 -17.80
CA VAL A 272 -18.18 12.18 -19.14
C VAL A 272 -18.36 10.97 -20.07
N LEU A 273 -17.41 10.03 -20.08
CA LEU A 273 -17.50 8.82 -20.90
C LEU A 273 -18.60 7.85 -20.40
N MET A 274 -18.74 7.69 -19.08
CA MET A 274 -19.76 6.84 -18.45
C MET A 274 -21.18 7.32 -18.77
N PHE A 275 -21.48 8.59 -18.53
CA PHE A 275 -22.84 9.14 -18.62
C PHE A 275 -23.16 9.81 -19.97
N VAL A 276 -22.26 10.66 -20.51
CA VAL A 276 -22.53 11.43 -21.74
C VAL A 276 -22.32 10.57 -22.98
N ALA A 277 -21.20 9.85 -23.07
CA ALA A 277 -20.95 8.90 -24.15
C ALA A 277 -21.67 7.55 -23.96
N LYS A 278 -22.39 7.37 -22.84
CA LYS A 278 -23.16 6.17 -22.48
C LYS A 278 -22.34 4.86 -22.47
N LEU A 279 -21.03 4.96 -22.20
CA LEU A 279 -20.14 3.80 -22.14
C LEU A 279 -20.20 3.05 -20.80
N ARG A 280 -21.08 3.45 -19.86
CA ARG A 280 -21.26 2.83 -18.54
C ARG A 280 -19.91 2.66 -17.80
N ILE A 281 -19.67 1.54 -17.11
CA ILE A 281 -18.43 1.31 -16.36
C ILE A 281 -17.18 1.29 -17.26
N LEU A 282 -17.30 0.85 -18.51
CA LEU A 282 -16.20 0.90 -19.48
C LEU A 282 -15.74 2.35 -19.72
N GLY A 283 -16.67 3.31 -19.76
CA GLY A 283 -16.36 4.74 -19.87
C GLY A 283 -15.51 5.26 -18.71
N PHE A 284 -15.86 4.85 -17.48
CA PHE A 284 -15.10 5.20 -16.28
C PHE A 284 -13.67 4.63 -16.31
N TRP A 285 -13.51 3.35 -16.64
CA TRP A 285 -12.19 2.72 -16.76
C TRP A 285 -11.35 3.30 -17.90
N LEU A 286 -11.96 3.70 -19.02
CA LEU A 286 -11.26 4.41 -20.10
C LEU A 286 -10.77 5.80 -19.66
N GLY A 287 -11.58 6.55 -18.90
CA GLY A 287 -11.17 7.83 -18.32
C GLY A 287 -9.99 7.68 -17.35
N LEU A 288 -10.03 6.67 -16.47
CA LEU A 288 -8.91 6.33 -15.59
C LEU A 288 -7.67 5.89 -16.37
N LEU A 289 -7.81 5.08 -17.42
CA LEU A 289 -6.69 4.63 -18.26
C LEU A 289 -6.00 5.81 -18.95
N ILE A 290 -6.75 6.79 -19.45
CA ILE A 290 -6.21 8.02 -20.04
C ILE A 290 -5.43 8.81 -18.97
N CYS A 291 -6.01 9.01 -17.79
CA CYS A 291 -5.38 9.70 -16.67
C CYS A 291 -4.05 9.04 -16.27
N VAL A 292 -4.04 7.72 -16.10
CA VAL A 292 -2.84 6.98 -15.67
C VAL A 292 -1.79 6.94 -16.76
N SER A 293 -2.17 6.86 -18.03
CA SER A 293 -1.22 7.00 -19.15
C SER A 293 -0.51 8.37 -19.15
N LEU A 294 -1.25 9.45 -18.82
CA LEU A 294 -0.68 10.79 -18.65
C LEU A 294 0.20 10.89 -17.39
N GLN A 295 -0.23 10.32 -16.26
CA GLN A 295 0.53 10.31 -15.01
C GLN A 295 1.84 9.52 -15.14
N SER A 296 1.83 8.31 -15.71
CA SER A 296 3.05 7.54 -15.97
C SER A 296 4.00 8.28 -16.91
N THR A 297 3.49 8.95 -17.96
CA THR A 297 4.33 9.80 -18.82
C THR A 297 4.98 10.93 -18.01
N PHE A 298 4.22 11.61 -17.15
CA PHE A 298 4.75 12.65 -16.24
C PHE A 298 5.79 12.08 -15.26
N TYR A 299 5.53 10.92 -14.66
CA TYR A 299 6.45 10.27 -13.73
C TYR A 299 7.76 9.86 -14.40
N ILE A 300 7.72 9.29 -15.59
CA ILE A 300 8.91 8.98 -16.41
C ILE A 300 9.71 10.25 -16.69
N ILE A 301 9.08 11.35 -17.10
CA ILE A 301 9.75 12.63 -17.36
C ILE A 301 10.41 13.17 -16.08
N VAL A 302 9.71 13.16 -14.94
CA VAL A 302 10.26 13.60 -13.65
C VAL A 302 11.45 12.73 -13.22
N ILE A 303 11.34 11.41 -13.38
CA ILE A 303 12.37 10.43 -12.98
C ILE A 303 13.63 10.50 -13.85
N ILE A 304 13.50 10.79 -15.14
CA ILE A 304 14.64 10.90 -16.07
C ILE A 304 15.29 12.30 -15.98
N PHE A 305 14.49 13.37 -16.00
CA PHE A 305 15.00 14.74 -16.22
C PHE A 305 15.03 15.64 -14.99
N LYS A 306 14.26 15.35 -13.92
CA LYS A 306 14.17 16.22 -12.73
C LYS A 306 14.80 15.61 -11.47
N LEU A 307 14.76 14.29 -11.31
CA LEU A 307 15.33 13.62 -10.14
C LEU A 307 16.87 13.50 -10.24
N ASN A 308 17.59 14.33 -9.47
CA ASN A 308 19.03 14.18 -9.30
C ASN A 308 19.34 12.98 -8.40
N TRP A 309 19.44 11.81 -9.03
CA TRP A 309 19.75 10.53 -8.38
C TRP A 309 21.00 10.53 -7.50
N LYS A 310 22.03 11.35 -7.79
CA LYS A 310 23.22 11.44 -6.93
C LYS A 310 22.87 12.09 -5.60
N ASN A 311 22.22 13.26 -5.66
CA ASN A 311 21.76 13.98 -4.46
C ASN A 311 20.81 13.13 -3.59
N ILE A 312 19.94 12.31 -4.19
CA ILE A 312 19.06 11.40 -3.44
C ILE A 312 19.88 10.33 -2.71
N THR A 313 20.86 9.71 -3.37
CA THR A 313 21.77 8.75 -2.74
C THR A 313 22.53 9.40 -1.58
N ASP A 314 23.01 10.63 -1.76
CA ASP A 314 23.76 11.37 -0.74
C ASP A 314 22.85 11.76 0.46
N GLU A 315 21.61 12.21 0.23
CA GLU A 315 20.58 12.44 1.26
C GLU A 315 20.27 11.17 2.07
N VAL A 316 20.09 10.02 1.39
CA VAL A 316 19.81 8.73 2.01
C VAL A 316 20.99 8.27 2.86
N ASN A 317 22.22 8.31 2.32
CA ASN A 317 23.42 7.92 3.06
C ASN A 317 23.69 8.84 4.26
N CYS A 318 23.51 10.15 4.11
CA CYS A 318 23.60 11.10 5.22
C CYS A 318 22.58 10.77 6.33
N THR A 319 21.34 10.46 5.95
CA THR A 319 20.28 10.05 6.89
C THR A 319 20.60 8.73 7.59
N ILE A 320 21.21 7.77 6.89
CA ILE A 320 21.63 6.47 7.47
C ILE A 320 22.77 6.67 8.48
N THR A 321 23.81 7.43 8.11
CA THR A 321 25.01 7.65 8.93
C THR A 321 24.75 8.54 10.14
N THR A 322 24.00 9.64 9.99
CA THR A 322 23.73 10.58 11.10
C THR A 322 22.99 9.89 12.24
N THR A 323 21.94 9.11 11.93
CA THR A 323 21.21 8.35 12.95
C THR A 323 22.01 7.14 13.46
N TYR A 324 22.92 6.55 12.67
CA TYR A 324 23.84 5.52 13.20
C TYR A 324 24.72 6.11 14.31
N LEU A 325 25.35 7.25 14.07
CA LEU A 325 26.19 7.95 15.05
C LEU A 325 25.38 8.37 16.29
N TYR A 326 24.15 8.86 16.11
CA TYR A 326 23.27 9.20 17.22
C TYR A 326 22.92 7.98 18.09
N VAL A 327 22.48 6.87 17.49
CA VAL A 327 22.13 5.64 18.21
C VAL A 327 23.36 5.04 18.90
N HIS A 328 24.51 5.00 18.22
CA HIS A 328 25.76 4.46 18.77
C HIS A 328 26.27 5.30 19.96
N ASN A 329 26.28 6.62 19.84
CA ASN A 329 26.68 7.49 20.95
C ASN A 329 25.73 7.36 22.14
N LYS A 330 24.42 7.20 21.91
CA LYS A 330 23.42 7.05 22.98
C LYS A 330 23.51 5.69 23.69
N THR A 331 23.79 4.59 22.97
CA THR A 331 24.03 3.29 23.62
C THR A 331 25.34 3.26 24.39
N VAL A 332 26.40 3.90 23.87
CA VAL A 332 27.69 4.06 24.59
C VAL A 332 27.57 4.96 25.82
N SER A 333 26.68 5.97 25.81
CA SER A 333 26.40 6.79 27.01
C SER A 333 25.52 6.11 28.04
N MET A 334 24.73 5.10 27.65
CA MET A 334 23.92 4.28 28.57
C MET A 334 24.66 3.07 29.14
N SER A 335 25.84 2.73 28.59
CA SER A 335 26.71 1.65 29.10
C SER A 335 27.87 2.17 29.95
N LYS A 336 27.78 3.40 30.45
CA LYS A 336 28.73 4.08 31.34
C LYS A 336 27.98 4.65 32.53
#